data_AF-A0A0A9C5C3-F1
#
_entry.id   AF-A0A0A9C5C3-F1
#
_cell.length_a   1.000
_cell.length_b   1.000
_cell.length_c   1.000
_cell.angle_alpha   90.00
_cell.angle_beta   90.00
_cell.angle_gamma   90.00
#
_symmetry.space_group_name_H-M   'P 1'
#
loop_
_entity.id
_entity.type
_entity.pdbx_description
1 polymer ?
#
loop_
_entity_poly.entity_id
_entity_poly.type
_entity_poly.pdbx_seq_one_letter_code
_entity_poly.pdbx_strand_id
1 'polypeptide(L)'
;MRCRNCEKVFCYGCGKAIDRNHTSEQCRLDQDQKPVRHGAFVKVIQEELTAEQSRNYPCPSCHQQNPKIGNNNHIFCWACQVYYCALCRKVVRKSSEHYGPRGCKQHTVDPEIPRTNNSLDDLMAIRHALVSTSDIVT
;
A
#
# COMPACT_ATOMS: atom_id res chain seq x y z
N MET A 1 29.60 5.22 -18.59
CA MET A 1 29.48 3.85 -18.06
C MET A 1 29.31 2.88 -19.21
N ARG A 2 29.74 1.63 -19.07
CA ARG A 2 29.61 0.58 -20.10
C ARG A 2 28.81 -0.59 -19.55
N CYS A 3 27.82 -1.09 -20.30
CA CYS A 3 27.07 -2.28 -19.91
C CYS A 3 27.94 -3.54 -20.10
N ARG A 4 28.07 -4.40 -19.09
CA ARG A 4 28.85 -5.65 -19.22
C ARG A 4 28.18 -6.72 -20.09
N ASN A 5 26.86 -6.63 -20.29
CA ASN A 5 26.11 -7.59 -21.08
C ASN A 5 26.06 -7.26 -22.57
N CYS A 6 25.87 -5.98 -22.92
CA CYS A 6 25.71 -5.56 -24.32
C CYS A 6 26.77 -4.53 -24.78
N GLU A 7 27.76 -4.24 -23.94
CA GLU A 7 28.92 -3.38 -24.21
C GLU A 7 28.64 -1.92 -24.61
N LYS A 8 27.37 -1.51 -24.68
CA LYS A 8 26.96 -0.14 -24.98
C LYS A 8 27.41 0.83 -23.89
N VAL A 9 27.83 2.01 -24.32
CA VAL A 9 28.19 3.14 -23.44
C VAL A 9 27.00 4.06 -23.20
N PHE A 10 26.79 4.43 -21.95
CA PHE A 10 25.68 5.25 -21.49
C PHE A 10 26.12 6.18 -20.34
N CYS A 11 25.39 7.27 -20.16
CA CYS A 11 25.67 8.26 -19.11
C CYS A 11 25.26 7.70 -17.75
N TYR A 12 26.14 7.80 -16.76
CA TYR A 12 25.83 7.35 -15.39
C TYR A 12 24.71 8.17 -14.76
N GLY A 13 24.71 9.49 -14.99
CA GLY A 13 23.75 10.42 -14.40
C GLY A 13 22.34 10.19 -14.93
N CYS A 14 22.13 10.33 -16.24
CA CYS A 14 20.79 10.25 -16.82
C CYS A 14 20.38 8.84 -17.31
N GLY A 15 21.32 7.92 -17.53
CA GLY A 15 21.03 6.56 -18.00
C GLY A 15 20.82 6.42 -19.52
N LYS A 16 20.83 7.51 -20.30
CA LYS A 16 20.74 7.46 -21.77
C LYS A 16 22.06 7.09 -22.43
N ALA A 17 21.99 6.58 -23.66
CA ALA A 17 23.17 6.32 -24.49
C ALA A 17 24.00 7.59 -24.66
N ILE A 18 25.32 7.46 -24.66
CA ILE A 18 26.22 8.60 -24.93
C ILE A 18 26.39 8.71 -26.45
N ASP A 19 25.97 9.84 -27.01
CA ASP A 19 26.25 10.26 -28.38
C ASP A 19 26.93 11.65 -28.39
N ARG A 20 27.12 12.24 -29.59
CA ARG A 20 27.76 13.56 -29.74
C ARG A 20 26.94 14.71 -29.17
N ASN A 21 25.67 14.48 -28.88
CA ASN A 21 24.72 15.50 -28.42
C ASN A 21 24.50 15.43 -26.90
N HIS A 22 25.17 14.49 -26.22
CA HIS A 22 25.10 14.36 -24.77
C HIS A 22 25.92 15.45 -24.06
N THR A 23 25.34 16.64 -23.92
CA THR A 23 25.92 17.77 -23.16
C THR A 23 25.51 17.71 -21.69
N SER A 24 26.20 18.48 -20.84
CA SER A 24 25.87 18.62 -19.42
C SER A 24 24.45 19.14 -19.20
N GLU A 25 23.98 20.05 -20.06
CA GLU A 25 22.63 20.60 -20.02
C GLU A 25 21.58 19.56 -20.41
N GLN A 26 21.80 18.85 -21.52
CA GLN A 26 20.92 17.76 -21.96
C GLN A 26 20.85 16.66 -20.90
N CYS A 27 21.98 16.36 -20.24
CA CYS A 27 22.05 15.39 -19.15
C CYS A 27 21.20 15.79 -17.93
N ARG A 28 21.13 17.08 -17.59
CA ARG A 28 20.26 17.59 -16.52
C ARG A 28 18.79 17.46 -16.89
N LEU A 29 18.41 17.94 -18.08
CA LEU A 29 17.05 17.83 -18.58
C LEU A 29 16.57 16.37 -18.62
N ASP A 30 17.44 15.45 -19.06
CA ASP A 30 17.14 14.02 -19.10
C ASP A 30 17.04 13.38 -17.70
N GLN A 31 17.70 13.95 -16.68
CA GLN A 31 17.56 13.51 -15.29
C GLN A 31 16.24 13.98 -14.70
N ASP A 32 15.85 15.22 -14.98
CA ASP A 32 14.59 15.82 -14.50
C ASP A 32 13.37 15.18 -15.18
N GLN A 33 13.53 14.74 -16.44
CA GLN A 33 12.52 14.00 -17.19
C GLN A 33 12.54 12.48 -16.95
N LYS A 34 13.38 11.97 -16.05
CA LYS A 34 13.29 10.55 -15.69
C LYS A 34 11.87 10.31 -15.16
N PRO A 35 11.09 9.40 -15.76
CA PRO A 35 9.86 8.99 -15.14
C PRO A 35 10.23 8.49 -13.75
N VAL A 36 9.66 9.13 -12.71
CA VAL A 36 9.70 8.63 -11.34
C VAL A 36 9.36 7.16 -11.47
N ARG A 37 10.27 6.29 -11.02
CA ARG A 37 10.14 4.84 -11.20
C ARG A 37 8.69 4.48 -10.93
N HIS A 38 7.96 4.05 -11.96
CA HIS A 38 6.54 3.73 -11.85
C HIS A 38 6.29 2.76 -10.68
N GLY A 39 7.28 1.97 -10.26
CA GLY A 39 7.22 1.14 -9.06
C GLY A 39 7.05 1.86 -7.72
N ALA A 40 7.34 3.16 -7.59
CA ALA A 40 7.07 3.92 -6.35
C ALA A 40 5.61 4.43 -6.32
N PHE A 41 5.12 4.98 -7.43
CA PHE A 41 3.73 5.45 -7.53
C PHE A 41 2.74 4.28 -7.62
N VAL A 42 3.10 3.21 -8.33
CA VAL A 42 2.34 1.94 -8.36
C VAL A 42 2.41 1.23 -7.01
N LYS A 43 3.50 1.33 -6.23
CA LYS A 43 3.49 0.79 -4.86
C LYS A 43 2.53 1.54 -3.96
N VAL A 44 2.55 2.87 -3.97
CA VAL A 44 1.64 3.67 -3.15
C VAL A 44 0.18 3.42 -3.55
N ILE A 45 -0.14 3.42 -4.85
CA ILE A 45 -1.49 3.15 -5.34
C ILE A 45 -1.90 1.67 -5.17
N GLN A 46 -1.00 0.70 -5.32
CA GLN A 46 -1.33 -0.72 -5.11
C GLN A 46 -1.46 -1.04 -3.61
N GLU A 47 -0.64 -0.45 -2.75
CA GLU A 47 -0.76 -0.57 -1.30
C GLU A 47 -2.02 0.14 -0.80
N GLU A 48 -2.37 1.32 -1.34
CA GLU A 48 -3.65 1.99 -1.07
C GLU A 48 -4.84 1.20 -1.61
N LEU A 49 -4.84 0.72 -2.87
CA LEU A 49 -5.94 -0.05 -3.47
C LEU A 49 -6.10 -1.48 -2.92
N THR A 50 -5.05 -2.08 -2.35
CA THR A 50 -5.13 -3.40 -1.68
C THR A 50 -5.37 -3.31 -0.18
N ALA A 51 -4.93 -2.21 0.45
CA ALA A 51 -5.36 -1.83 1.80
C ALA A 51 -6.79 -1.26 1.82
N GLU A 52 -7.28 -0.73 0.69
CA GLU A 52 -8.65 -0.28 0.50
C GLU A 52 -9.59 -1.48 0.44
N GLN A 53 -10.09 -1.84 1.63
CA GLN A 53 -11.27 -2.68 1.93
C GLN A 53 -11.01 -4.06 2.50
N SER A 54 -9.75 -4.46 2.75
CA SER A 54 -9.52 -5.59 3.67
C SER A 54 -9.59 -5.08 5.11
N ARG A 55 -10.63 -5.48 5.86
CA ARG A 55 -10.69 -5.21 7.31
C ARG A 55 -9.40 -5.71 7.95
N ASN A 56 -8.73 -4.83 8.67
CA ASN A 56 -7.58 -5.20 9.48
C ASN A 56 -8.06 -5.79 10.81
N TYR A 57 -7.50 -6.94 11.16
CA TYR A 57 -7.73 -7.62 12.41
C TYR A 57 -6.47 -7.50 13.26
N PRO A 58 -6.49 -6.79 14.40
CA PRO A 58 -5.31 -6.66 15.24
C PRO A 58 -4.99 -7.99 15.93
N CYS A 59 -3.71 -8.36 15.93
CA CYS A 59 -3.23 -9.52 16.67
C CYS A 59 -3.49 -9.35 18.18
N PRO A 60 -4.07 -10.33 18.89
CA PRO A 60 -4.33 -10.22 20.33
C PRO A 60 -3.06 -10.27 21.19
N SER A 61 -1.92 -10.68 20.62
CA SER A 61 -0.65 -10.79 21.34
C SER A 61 0.28 -9.59 21.14
N CYS A 62 0.35 -9.03 19.93
CA CYS A 62 1.26 -7.93 19.61
C CYS A 62 0.60 -6.72 18.95
N HIS A 63 -0.72 -6.75 18.73
CA HIS A 63 -1.51 -5.68 18.12
C HIS A 63 -1.16 -5.32 16.67
N GLN A 64 -0.23 -6.04 16.02
CA GLN A 64 0.02 -5.90 14.59
C GLN A 64 -1.29 -6.05 13.79
N GLN A 65 -1.55 -5.11 12.90
CA GLN A 65 -2.66 -5.18 11.96
C GLN A 65 -2.36 -6.24 10.90
N ASN A 66 -3.24 -7.21 10.74
CA ASN A 66 -3.15 -8.21 9.69
C ASN A 66 -4.48 -8.31 8.95
N PRO A 67 -4.46 -8.41 7.60
CA PRO A 67 -5.66 -8.61 6.83
C PRO A 67 -6.15 -10.05 7.00
N LYS A 68 -7.47 -10.23 6.89
CA LYS A 68 -8.07 -11.54 6.69
C LYS A 68 -7.95 -11.94 5.22
N ILE A 69 -7.52 -13.18 4.95
CA ILE A 69 -7.37 -13.68 3.57
C ILE A 69 -8.65 -14.43 3.16
N GLY A 70 -9.36 -13.90 2.17
CA GLY A 70 -10.62 -14.45 1.70
C GLY A 70 -11.66 -14.53 2.83
N ASN A 71 -12.32 -15.68 2.96
CA ASN A 71 -13.31 -15.90 4.01
C ASN A 71 -12.72 -16.54 5.29
N ASN A 72 -11.42 -16.79 5.35
CA ASN A 72 -10.81 -17.59 6.42
C ASN A 72 -10.51 -16.76 7.68
N ASN A 73 -11.22 -17.04 8.76
CA ASN A 73 -11.05 -16.41 10.08
C ASN A 73 -9.77 -16.85 10.81
N HIS A 74 -9.00 -17.79 10.27
CA HIS A 74 -7.72 -18.23 10.84
C HIS A 74 -6.56 -17.37 10.34
N ILE A 75 -6.28 -16.29 11.05
CA ILE A 75 -5.30 -15.27 10.65
C ILE A 75 -3.93 -15.60 11.23
N PHE A 76 -2.90 -15.54 10.39
CA PHE A 76 -1.50 -15.61 10.80
C PHE A 76 -0.94 -14.21 11.04
N CYS A 77 -0.36 -13.98 12.22
CA CYS A 77 0.37 -12.75 12.49
C CYS A 77 1.81 -12.88 12.01
N TRP A 78 2.21 -12.14 10.99
CA TRP A 78 3.59 -12.18 10.49
C TRP A 78 4.62 -11.60 11.47
N ALA A 79 4.21 -10.66 12.33
CA ALA A 79 5.13 -10.02 13.30
C ALA A 79 5.53 -10.94 14.47
N CYS A 80 4.57 -11.63 15.10
CA CYS A 80 4.84 -12.47 16.27
C CYS A 80 4.56 -13.96 16.05
N GLN A 81 4.30 -14.36 14.80
CA GLN A 81 4.15 -15.74 14.34
C GLN A 81 3.09 -16.58 15.08
N VAL A 82 2.03 -15.95 15.59
CA VAL A 82 0.88 -16.64 16.19
C VAL A 82 -0.30 -16.69 15.23
N TYR A 83 -1.11 -17.73 15.35
CA TYR A 83 -2.41 -17.78 14.70
C TYR A 83 -3.51 -17.34 15.66
N TYR A 84 -4.53 -16.65 15.14
CA TYR A 84 -5.67 -16.20 15.93
C TYR A 84 -6.95 -16.13 15.10
N CYS A 85 -8.08 -16.11 15.79
CA CYS A 85 -9.39 -16.09 15.17
C CYS A 85 -9.88 -14.66 14.95
N ALA A 86 -10.27 -14.32 13.73
CA ALA A 86 -10.81 -13.01 13.36
C ALA A 86 -12.10 -12.65 14.12
N LEU A 87 -12.92 -13.66 14.45
CA LEU A 87 -14.23 -13.47 15.09
C LEU A 87 -14.11 -13.20 16.59
N CYS A 88 -13.39 -14.06 17.31
CA CYS A 88 -13.30 -13.98 18.77
C CYS A 88 -11.99 -13.37 19.29
N ARG A 89 -11.05 -13.06 18.39
CA ARG A 89 -9.73 -12.48 18.70
C ARG A 89 -8.88 -13.30 19.68
N LYS A 90 -9.15 -14.61 19.82
CA LYS A 90 -8.33 -15.51 20.64
C LYS A 90 -7.24 -16.18 19.81
N VAL A 91 -6.09 -16.43 20.42
CA VAL A 91 -5.00 -17.23 19.83
C VAL A 91 -5.51 -18.65 19.57
N VAL A 92 -5.28 -19.16 18.36
CA VAL A 92 -5.65 -20.51 17.94
C VAL A 92 -4.38 -21.36 17.91
N ARG A 93 -4.27 -22.32 18.84
CA ARG A 93 -3.15 -23.27 18.87
C ARG A 93 -3.36 -24.45 17.94
N LYS A 94 -4.61 -24.89 17.81
CA LYS A 94 -5.01 -26.00 16.94
C LYS A 94 -6.37 -25.70 16.31
N SER A 95 -6.41 -25.62 14.99
CA SER A 95 -7.62 -25.22 14.24
C SER A 95 -8.80 -26.14 14.51
N SER A 96 -8.57 -27.46 14.59
CA SER A 96 -9.64 -28.46 14.80
C SER A 96 -10.33 -28.37 16.16
N GLU A 97 -9.69 -27.77 17.16
CA GLU A 97 -10.27 -27.57 18.50
C GLU A 97 -11.01 -26.23 18.61
N HIS A 98 -10.68 -25.28 17.74
CA HIS A 98 -11.27 -23.95 17.76
C HIS A 98 -12.46 -23.80 16.81
N TYR A 99 -12.35 -24.39 15.61
CA TYR A 99 -13.36 -24.30 14.57
C TYR A 99 -14.21 -25.58 14.51
N GLY A 100 -15.53 -25.43 14.36
CA GLY A 100 -16.45 -26.56 14.25
C GLY A 100 -17.87 -26.24 14.73
N PRO A 101 -18.76 -27.23 14.86
CA PRO A 101 -20.17 -27.03 15.23
C PRO A 101 -20.37 -26.33 16.57
N ARG A 102 -19.46 -26.58 17.53
CA ARG A 102 -19.45 -25.95 18.86
C ARG A 102 -18.46 -24.79 18.98
N GLY A 103 -17.70 -24.50 17.91
CA GLY A 103 -16.61 -23.53 17.89
C GLY A 103 -16.91 -22.32 17.01
N CYS A 104 -15.89 -21.50 16.76
CA CYS A 104 -16.02 -20.40 15.81
C CYS A 104 -16.22 -20.94 14.38
N LYS A 105 -16.89 -20.18 13.51
CA LYS A 105 -16.94 -20.49 12.08
C LYS A 105 -15.60 -20.14 11.44
N GLN A 106 -14.97 -21.10 10.75
CA GLN A 106 -13.69 -20.84 10.08
C GLN A 106 -13.87 -19.98 8.82
N HIS A 107 -14.93 -20.18 8.06
CA HIS A 107 -15.16 -19.46 6.80
C HIS A 107 -16.41 -18.58 6.89
N THR A 108 -16.22 -17.27 6.88
CA THR A 108 -17.31 -16.28 6.80
C THR A 108 -16.92 -15.12 5.90
N VAL A 109 -17.88 -14.57 5.16
CA VAL A 109 -17.69 -13.30 4.45
C VAL A 109 -17.67 -12.18 5.49
N ASP A 110 -16.78 -11.20 5.31
CA ASP A 110 -16.81 -10.01 6.17
C ASP A 110 -17.99 -9.13 5.76
N PRO A 111 -18.81 -8.64 6.71
CA PRO A 111 -19.88 -7.71 6.37
C PRO A 111 -19.27 -6.48 5.69
N GLU A 112 -19.87 -6.04 4.59
CA GLU A 112 -19.44 -4.84 3.86
C GLU A 112 -19.31 -3.66 4.84
N ILE A 113 -18.18 -2.95 4.80
CA ILE A 113 -18.09 -1.65 5.46
C ILE A 113 -18.77 -0.67 4.52
N PRO A 114 -19.85 0.02 4.92
CA PRO A 114 -20.42 1.08 4.10
C PRO A 114 -19.32 2.08 3.78
N ARG A 115 -19.07 2.31 2.49
CA ARG A 115 -18.15 3.37 2.07
C ARG A 115 -18.76 4.69 2.53
N THR A 116 -18.14 5.36 3.50
CA THR A 116 -18.40 6.78 3.70
C THR A 116 -17.77 7.48 2.52
N ASN A 117 -18.54 7.64 1.45
CA ASN A 117 -18.17 8.48 0.33
C ASN A 117 -18.20 9.93 0.82
N ASN A 118 -17.19 10.35 1.58
CA ASN A 118 -16.76 11.73 1.45
C ASN A 118 -16.04 11.73 0.12
N SER A 119 -16.70 12.25 -0.93
CA SER A 119 -16.08 12.31 -2.24
C SER A 119 -14.72 12.99 -2.09
N LEU A 120 -13.72 12.57 -2.87
CA LEU A 120 -12.49 13.37 -3.05
C LEU A 120 -12.85 14.81 -3.44
N ASP A 121 -14.00 15.00 -4.10
CA ASP A 121 -14.59 16.31 -4.39
C ASP A 121 -14.99 17.08 -3.12
N ASP A 122 -15.52 16.41 -2.08
CA ASP A 122 -15.89 17.04 -0.79
C ASP A 122 -14.65 17.46 0.00
N LEU A 123 -13.61 16.62 0.01
CA LEU A 123 -12.34 16.93 0.67
C LEU A 123 -11.59 18.07 -0.05
N MET A 124 -11.65 18.11 -1.39
CA MET A 124 -11.15 19.24 -2.16
C MET A 124 -11.98 20.51 -1.91
N ALA A 125 -13.30 20.42 -1.84
CA ALA A 125 -14.16 21.56 -1.53
C ALA A 125 -13.85 22.16 -0.15
N ILE A 126 -13.61 21.33 0.87
CA ILE A 126 -13.18 21.79 2.21
C ILE A 126 -11.82 22.49 2.14
N ARG A 127 -10.86 21.96 1.37
CA ARG A 127 -9.54 22.59 1.19
C ARG A 127 -9.65 23.96 0.51
N HIS A 128 -10.50 24.09 -0.51
CA HIS A 128 -10.73 25.35 -1.20
C HIS A 128 -11.42 26.39 -0.30
N ALA A 129 -12.36 25.96 0.54
CA ALA A 129 -13.02 26.83 1.51
C ALA A 129 -12.06 27.36 2.59
N LEU A 130 -11.11 26.55 3.05
CA LEU A 130 -10.11 26.97 4.05
C LEU A 130 -9.07 27.95 3.47
N VAL A 131 -8.64 27.76 2.22
CA VAL A 131 -7.69 28.66 1.55
C VAL A 131 -8.31 30.06 1.35
N SER A 132 -9.61 30.15 1.05
CA SER A 132 -10.28 31.44 0.85
C SER A 132 -10.49 32.27 2.13
N THR A 133 -10.31 31.69 3.33
CA THR A 133 -10.45 32.42 4.60
C THR A 133 -9.14 33.03 5.11
N SER A 134 -8.02 32.75 4.42
CA SER A 134 -6.69 33.24 4.82
C SER A 134 -6.38 34.65 4.27
N ASP A 135 -7.21 35.19 3.38
CA ASP A 135 -7.02 36.50 2.73
C ASP A 135 -7.87 37.64 3.36
N ILE A 136 -8.50 37.44 4.53
CA ILE A 136 -9.35 38.45 5.20
C ILE A 136 -8.87 38.79 6.64
N VAL A 137 -7.58 38.61 6.95
CA VAL A 137 -7.01 39.31 8.13
C VAL A 137 -5.99 40.32 7.63
N THR A 138 -6.38 41.57 7.88
CA THR A 138 -5.80 42.84 7.45
C THR A 138 -4.41 43.08 8.04
#